data_AF-A0A838XQR7-F1
#
_entry.id   AF-A0A838XQR7-F1
#
_cell.length_a   1.000
_cell.length_b   1.000
_cell.length_c   1.000
_cell.angle_alpha   90.00
_cell.angle_beta   90.00
_cell.angle_gamma   90.00
#
_symmetry.space_group_name_H-M   'P 1'
#
loop_
_entity.id
_entity.type
_entity.pdbx_description
1 polymer ?
#
loop_
_entity_poly.entity_id
_entity_poly.type
_entity_poly.pdbx_seq_one_letter_code
_entity_poly.pdbx_strand_id
1 'polypeptide(L)'
;MAKRPRQRTPGETLWWGRTVRLAISALAVWFVFGFLVHGFVFQLNDITIADFPLGFYMAAQGSLVVFVALIFWFCGRQEAIDRNAGVAEPEPVRGEMPL
;
A
#
# COMPACT_ATOMS: atom_id res chain seq x y z
N MET A 1 -12.31 23.64 30.66
CA MET A 1 -13.25 22.51 30.49
C MET A 1 -12.56 21.47 29.58
N ALA A 2 -12.02 20.38 30.12
CA ALA A 2 -11.26 19.41 29.34
C ALA A 2 -12.20 18.46 28.57
N LYS A 3 -12.07 18.39 27.24
CA LYS A 3 -12.83 17.47 26.40
C LYS A 3 -12.33 16.04 26.68
N ARG A 4 -13.17 15.17 27.24
CA ARG A 4 -12.79 13.78 27.51
C ARG A 4 -12.40 13.09 26.19
N PRO A 5 -11.34 12.25 26.18
CA PRO A 5 -10.96 11.52 24.97
C PRO A 5 -12.10 10.60 24.54
N ARG A 6 -12.49 10.66 23.27
CA ARG A 6 -13.54 9.81 22.68
C ARG A 6 -13.06 8.35 22.72
N GLN A 7 -13.79 7.48 23.40
CA GLN A 7 -13.54 6.04 23.39
C GLN A 7 -14.07 5.44 22.08
N ARG A 8 -13.29 4.55 21.44
CA ARG A 8 -13.73 3.81 20.24
C ARG A 8 -14.63 2.64 20.63
N THR A 9 -15.62 2.36 19.79
CA THR A 9 -16.45 1.16 19.86
C THR A 9 -15.63 -0.09 19.48
N PRO A 10 -16.10 -1.31 19.85
CA PRO A 10 -15.44 -2.55 19.44
C PRO A 10 -15.29 -2.69 17.92
N GLY A 11 -16.29 -2.25 17.14
CA GLY A 11 -16.27 -2.27 15.67
C GLY A 11 -15.20 -1.34 15.09
N GLU A 12 -15.12 -0.10 15.56
CA GLU A 12 -14.07 0.86 15.15
C GLU A 12 -12.66 0.37 15.51
N THR A 13 -12.51 -0.35 16.62
CA THR A 13 -11.23 -0.91 17.05
C THR A 13 -10.77 -2.04 16.14
N LEU A 14 -11.68 -2.95 15.77
CA LEU A 14 -11.40 -4.03 14.84
C LEU A 14 -11.05 -3.51 13.43
N TRP A 15 -11.85 -2.57 12.92
CA TRP A 15 -11.59 -1.90 11.64
C TRP A 15 -10.20 -1.24 11.62
N TRP A 16 -9.89 -0.41 12.62
CA TRP A 16 -8.60 0.25 12.73
C TRP A 16 -7.44 -0.76 12.76
N GLY A 17 -7.58 -1.84 13.51
CA GLY A 17 -6.58 -2.90 13.57
C GLY A 17 -6.31 -3.54 12.20
N ARG A 18 -7.35 -3.73 11.37
CA ARG A 18 -7.20 -4.25 10.00
C ARG A 18 -6.50 -3.25 9.09
N THR A 19 -6.90 -1.99 9.13
CA THR A 19 -6.26 -0.89 8.37
C THR A 19 -4.78 -0.76 8.71
N VAL A 20 -4.42 -0.77 10.00
CA VAL A 20 -3.02 -0.70 10.44
C VAL A 20 -2.21 -1.92 9.97
N ARG A 21 -2.77 -3.14 10.05
CA ARG A 21 -2.08 -4.34 9.55
C ARG A 21 -1.87 -4.28 8.04
N LEU A 22 -2.82 -3.73 7.29
CA LEU A 22 -2.66 -3.51 5.86
C LEU A 22 -1.55 -2.50 5.57
N ALA A 23 -1.53 -1.36 6.29
CA ALA A 23 -0.50 -0.34 6.16
C ALA A 23 0.90 -0.86 6.51
N ILE A 24 1.04 -1.63 7.59
CA ILE A 24 2.32 -2.27 7.96
C ILE A 24 2.79 -3.24 6.87
N SER A 25 1.86 -4.01 6.29
CA SER A 25 2.20 -4.93 5.19
C SER A 25 2.68 -4.17 3.96
N ALA A 26 2.01 -3.06 3.61
CA ALA A 26 2.45 -2.20 2.52
C ALA A 26 3.82 -1.55 2.81
N LEU A 27 4.06 -1.09 4.03
CA LEU A 27 5.37 -0.55 4.45
C LEU A 27 6.48 -1.60 4.38
N ALA A 28 6.20 -2.86 4.72
CA ALA A 28 7.16 -3.94 4.61
C ALA A 28 7.56 -4.18 3.14
N VAL A 29 6.58 -4.29 2.23
CA VAL A 29 6.86 -4.41 0.79
C VAL A 29 7.60 -3.17 0.30
N TRP A 30 7.14 -1.99 0.69
CA TRP A 30 7.78 -0.73 0.31
C TRP A 30 9.24 -0.68 0.74
N PHE A 31 9.56 -1.12 1.97
CA PHE A 31 10.93 -1.16 2.47
C PHE A 31 11.82 -2.12 1.68
N VAL A 32 11.30 -3.29 1.29
CA VAL A 32 12.05 -4.27 0.48
C VAL A 32 12.45 -3.65 -0.87
N PHE A 33 11.49 -3.07 -1.59
CA PHE A 33 11.71 -2.54 -2.94
C PHE A 33 12.32 -1.13 -2.96
N GLY A 34 12.21 -0.40 -1.85
CA GLY A 34 12.84 0.91 -1.65
C GLY A 34 14.28 0.82 -1.17
N PHE A 35 14.59 -0.11 -0.26
CA PHE A 35 15.92 -0.20 0.36
C PHE A 35 16.67 -1.50 0.04
N LEU A 36 16.09 -2.66 0.34
CA LEU A 36 16.84 -3.92 0.26
C LEU A 36 17.31 -4.22 -1.17
N VAL A 37 16.40 -4.10 -2.15
CA VAL A 37 16.76 -4.32 -3.57
C VAL A 37 17.90 -3.41 -4.02
N HIS A 38 17.90 -2.14 -3.60
CA HIS A 38 18.96 -1.19 -3.94
C HIS A 38 20.25 -1.42 -3.14
N GLY A 39 20.15 -1.89 -1.90
CA GLY A 39 21.31 -2.23 -1.07
C GLY A 39 22.11 -3.41 -1.61
N PHE A 40 21.46 -4.33 -2.33
CA PHE A 40 22.08 -5.49 -2.95
C PHE A 40 22.29 -5.34 -4.47
N VAL A 41 22.28 -4.12 -5.01
CA VAL A 41 22.30 -3.87 -6.46
C VAL A 41 23.44 -4.58 -7.19
N PHE A 42 24.64 -4.65 -6.60
CA PHE A 42 25.79 -5.30 -7.22
C PHE A 42 25.59 -6.81 -7.34
N GLN A 43 25.10 -7.46 -6.29
CA GLN A 43 24.80 -8.89 -6.29
C GLN A 43 23.62 -9.23 -7.19
N LEU A 44 22.60 -8.34 -7.27
CA LEU A 44 21.51 -8.54 -8.21
C LEU A 44 21.96 -8.39 -9.66
N ASN A 45 22.97 -7.56 -9.94
CA ASN A 45 23.48 -7.38 -11.31
C ASN A 45 24.15 -8.62 -11.91
N ASP A 46 24.50 -9.62 -11.09
CA ASP A 46 24.98 -10.92 -11.58
C ASP A 46 23.88 -11.73 -12.29
N ILE A 47 22.61 -11.37 -12.05
CA ILE A 47 21.44 -11.93 -12.73
C ILE A 47 21.04 -11.00 -13.86
N THR A 48 20.89 -11.54 -15.06
CA THR A 48 20.43 -10.80 -16.24
C THR A 48 18.99 -11.14 -16.58
N ILE A 49 18.18 -10.12 -16.86
CA ILE A 49 16.80 -10.23 -17.35
C ILE A 49 16.68 -9.39 -18.61
N ALA A 50 16.24 -10.02 -19.71
CA ALA A 50 16.02 -9.35 -21.00
C ALA A 50 17.23 -8.50 -21.44
N ASP A 51 18.44 -9.07 -21.32
CA ASP A 51 19.74 -8.43 -21.61
C ASP A 51 20.15 -7.25 -20.70
N PHE A 52 19.40 -6.99 -19.62
CA PHE A 52 19.76 -6.00 -18.61
C PHE A 52 20.12 -6.64 -17.27
N PRO A 53 21.14 -6.13 -16.54
CA PRO A 53 21.39 -6.53 -15.17
C PRO A 53 20.16 -6.26 -14.28
N LEU A 54 19.80 -7.21 -13.43
CA LEU A 54 18.56 -7.14 -12.65
C LEU A 54 18.56 -5.97 -11.67
N GLY A 55 19.69 -5.70 -11.01
CA GLY A 55 19.81 -4.56 -10.10
C GLY A 55 19.57 -3.23 -10.82
N PHE A 56 20.13 -3.08 -12.02
CA PHE A 56 19.88 -1.92 -12.89
C PHE A 56 18.42 -1.82 -13.30
N TYR A 57 17.80 -2.91 -13.75
CA TYR A 57 16.38 -2.94 -14.13
C TYR A 57 15.47 -2.51 -12.96
N MET A 58 15.74 -3.04 -11.75
CA MET A 58 14.97 -2.71 -10.56
C MET A 58 15.10 -1.25 -10.16
N ALA A 59 16.32 -0.69 -10.24
CA ALA A 59 16.58 0.73 -9.97
C ALA A 59 15.94 1.66 -11.01
N ALA A 60 15.90 1.25 -12.28
CA ALA A 60 15.37 2.06 -13.37
C ALA A 60 13.83 2.12 -13.38
N GLN A 61 13.17 0.96 -13.27
CA GLN A 61 11.70 0.92 -13.38
C GLN A 61 11.05 -0.24 -12.60
N GLY A 62 11.78 -1.32 -12.30
CA GLY A 62 11.21 -2.50 -11.66
C GLY A 62 10.57 -2.19 -10.30
N SER A 63 11.25 -1.45 -9.42
CA SER A 63 10.66 -1.05 -8.13
C SER A 63 9.48 -0.10 -8.29
N LEU A 64 9.47 0.76 -9.32
CA LEU A 64 8.35 1.66 -9.60
C LEU A 64 7.09 0.89 -10.02
N VAL A 65 7.23 -0.11 -10.89
CA VAL A 65 6.12 -1.01 -11.25
C VAL A 65 5.55 -1.72 -10.02
N VAL A 66 6.42 -2.19 -9.11
CA VAL A 66 5.99 -2.80 -7.85
C VAL A 66 5.22 -1.81 -6.97
N PHE A 67 5.66 -0.55 -6.86
CA PHE A 67 4.93 0.46 -6.08
C PHE A 67 3.56 0.77 -6.66
N VAL A 68 3.43 0.87 -7.99
CA VAL A 68 2.12 1.07 -8.63
C VAL A 68 1.19 -0.12 -8.35
N ALA A 69 1.68 -1.35 -8.50
CA ALA A 69 0.92 -2.55 -8.17
C ALA A 69 0.51 -2.59 -6.69
N LEU A 70 1.43 -2.18 -5.79
CA LEU A 70 1.18 -2.09 -4.35
C LEU A 70 0.07 -1.08 -4.02
N ILE A 71 0.02 0.06 -4.71
CA ILE A 71 -1.04 1.06 -4.55
C ILE A 71 -2.40 0.46 -4.92
N PHE A 72 -2.54 -0.14 -6.11
CA PHE A 72 -3.81 -0.75 -6.52
C PHE A 72 -4.27 -1.84 -5.56
N TRP A 73 -3.33 -2.69 -5.14
CA TRP A 73 -3.61 -3.73 -4.15
C TRP A 73 -4.05 -3.14 -2.80
N PHE A 74 -3.33 -2.12 -2.31
CA PHE A 74 -3.64 -1.47 -1.05
C PHE A 74 -5.02 -0.81 -1.09
N CYS A 75 -5.32 -0.03 -2.12
CA CYS A 75 -6.61 0.64 -2.30
C CYS A 75 -7.76 -0.37 -2.34
N GLY A 76 -7.65 -1.43 -3.15
CA GLY A 76 -8.71 -2.44 -3.23
C GLY A 76 -8.92 -3.20 -1.91
N ARG A 77 -7.84 -3.47 -1.16
CA ARG A 77 -7.94 -4.11 0.17
C ARG A 77 -8.51 -3.16 1.22
N GLN A 78 -8.12 -1.90 1.20
CA GLN A 78 -8.62 -0.88 2.12
C GLN A 78 -10.12 -0.69 1.92
N GLU A 79 -10.56 -0.57 0.67
CA GLU A 79 -11.96 -0.44 0.31
C GLU A 79 -12.79 -1.67 0.74
N ALA A 80 -12.25 -2.89 0.61
CA ALA A 80 -12.89 -4.08 1.14
C ALA A 80 -12.98 -4.07 2.68
N ILE A 81 -11.97 -3.56 3.39
CA ILE A 81 -12.01 -3.40 4.86
C ILE A 81 -13.09 -2.39 5.25
N ASP A 82 -13.19 -1.27 4.53
CA ASP A 82 -14.13 -0.19 4.80
C ASP A 82 -15.58 -0.63 4.54
N ARG A 83 -15.82 -1.36 3.43
CA ARG A 83 -17.15 -1.97 3.14
C ARG A 83 -17.59 -2.93 4.24
N ASN A 84 -16.70 -3.82 4.67
CA ASN A 84 -16.99 -4.79 5.72
C ASN A 84 -17.25 -4.14 7.08
N ALA A 85 -16.70 -2.94 7.31
CA ALA A 85 -16.93 -2.17 8.52
C ALA A 85 -18.14 -1.21 8.41
N GLY A 86 -18.80 -1.15 7.26
CA GLY A 86 -19.93 -0.25 7.01
C GLY A 86 -19.56 1.23 6.97
N VAL A 87 -18.29 1.55 6.69
CA VAL A 87 -17.73 2.91 6.65
C VAL A 87 -17.25 3.30 5.25
N ALA A 88 -17.50 2.46 4.24
CA ALA A 88 -17.19 2.79 2.85
C ALA A 88 -17.95 4.04 2.42
N GLU A 89 -17.29 4.87 1.61
CA GLU A 89 -17.95 6.00 0.98
C GLU A 89 -19.04 5.49 0.03
N PRO A 90 -20.19 6.20 -0.06
CA PRO A 90 -21.18 5.90 -1.08
C PRO A 90 -20.55 6.07 -2.46
N GLU A 91 -20.76 5.10 -3.34
CA GLU A 91 -20.37 5.25 -4.74
C GLU A 91 -20.96 6.55 -5.29
N PRO A 92 -20.14 7.45 -5.86
CA PRO A 92 -20.65 8.66 -6.47
C PRO A 92 -21.60 8.27 -7.60
N VAL A 93 -22.83 8.81 -7.57
CA VAL A 93 -23.80 8.61 -8.65
C VAL A 93 -23.15 9.12 -9.93
N ARG A 94 -23.00 8.24 -10.92
CA ARG A 94 -22.35 8.53 -12.22
C ARG A 94 -23.03 9.75 -12.87
N GLY A 95 -22.46 10.94 -12.66
CA GLY A 95 -23.03 12.22 -13.08
C GLY A 95 -22.61 13.43 -12.23
N GLU A 96 -22.14 13.24 -10.98
CA GLU A 96 -21.89 14.34 -10.03
C GLU A 96 -20.42 14.66 -9.74
N MET A 97 -19.44 14.20 -10.55
CA MET A 97 -18.04 14.58 -10.30
C MET A 97 -17.84 16.10 -10.50
N PRO A 98 -17.48 16.87 -9.46
CA PRO A 98 -16.99 18.23 -9.68
C PRO A 98 -15.62 18.14 -10.37
N LEU A 99 -15.52 18.79 -11.53
CA LEU A 99 -14.29 18.93 -12.32
C LEU A 99 -13.18 19.64 -11.53
#